data_AF-A0A107FIG1-F1
#
_entry.id   AF-A0A107FIG1-F1
#
_cell.length_a   1.000
_cell.length_b   1.000
_cell.length_c   1.000
_cell.angle_alpha   90.00
_cell.angle_beta   90.00
_cell.angle_gamma   90.00
#
_symmetry.space_group_name_H-M   'P 1'
#
loop_
_entity.id
_entity.type
_entity.pdbx_description
1 polymer ?
#
loop_
_entity_poly.entity_id
_entity_poly.type
_entity_poly.pdbx_seq_one_letter_code
_entity_poly.pdbx_strand_id
1 'polypeptide(L)'
;MDPRAHMPTQDRESHSLYGFDMTAYLRGGSHAGRPAGEIARHAVTHGGIYPLEQARLALGAYERAALDVLQRHRDLLIDADTPADTPADTGGAATLALYVNSLGRLHIRPAAAPKVAYDAHDSWVDLGTVTVGAGVLAEIDAGVAAWRAIERRSFAEVRVAMDRVHAEGQLPRVLEEVIDHVEHVESVCFYVGDRFFALIDRYTNLIDSKGGKGHLPGLRDQPYPAWSDDDVLIVAALHALFLSGRSVRFEEFNGALLSAQDLVGRLDRLAAAYTDAGCEVAVPQALDLFERARKIREQTLCAIGKPWLRYRWIYGLNFQKTERILRSSASTEAHDQWYREFGDDFRQFVSPRGEFSPPEYVAMALLANAAIARDVAGVRCDAGSTAVTSWIEYLIEKTVASAVLATGSDYGMSSSLRDIGQLVAYDETTLLDTIHALTPASFFTAYVSHRTIARFGEPESTMIATSVQKRMQFNRWHFIPGNFERPLIRASRHWYYPPLVPDISSHSDMHRAAHNRARVKYSIRVPGPDMSRPPLNIAGRHYRGFYDVRVVRAEGDEYSTEDMLRVRRRTLWLEALYTALVNYLMTPDARRLTVNGFDAGTYLDLAGDVLPNAADALRATAAEGAL
;
A
#
# COMPACT_ATOMS: atom_id res chain seq x y z
N MET A 1 16.53 -2.31 19.92
CA MET A 1 15.08 -2.59 19.79
C MET A 1 14.94 -3.67 18.73
N ASP A 2 14.21 -4.77 18.98
CA ASP A 2 13.97 -5.79 17.94
C ASP A 2 12.90 -5.28 16.96
N PRO A 3 13.23 -5.01 15.69
CA PRO A 3 12.26 -4.50 14.73
C PRO A 3 11.12 -5.48 14.42
N ARG A 4 11.25 -6.77 14.80
CA ARG A 4 10.25 -7.83 14.61
C ARG A 4 9.21 -7.90 15.72
N ALA A 5 9.47 -7.29 16.88
CA ALA A 5 8.50 -7.17 17.95
C ALA A 5 7.54 -6.01 17.69
N HIS A 6 6.26 -6.18 18.01
CA HIS A 6 5.33 -5.05 18.04
C HIS A 6 5.68 -4.11 19.19
N MET A 7 5.71 -2.81 18.91
CA MET A 7 5.97 -1.78 19.90
C MET A 7 4.77 -0.84 19.96
N PRO A 8 4.02 -0.79 21.08
CA PRO A 8 2.98 0.21 21.27
C PRO A 8 3.58 1.62 21.21
N THR A 9 3.10 2.44 20.28
CA THR A 9 3.56 3.83 20.12
C THR A 9 2.49 4.84 20.52
N GLN A 10 1.30 4.37 20.93
CA GLN A 10 0.14 5.21 21.22
C GLN A 10 0.34 6.18 22.39
N ASP A 11 1.06 5.77 23.42
CA ASP A 11 1.32 6.60 24.59
C ASP A 11 2.57 7.47 24.43
N ARG A 12 3.24 7.39 23.27
CA ARG A 12 4.42 8.20 22.98
C ARG A 12 3.99 9.45 22.22
N GLU A 13 4.14 10.59 22.88
CA GLU A 13 4.06 11.87 22.19
C GLU A 13 5.14 11.90 21.09
N SER A 14 4.74 12.33 19.89
CA SER A 14 5.62 12.39 18.74
C SER A 14 5.37 13.69 18.00
N HIS A 15 6.44 14.48 17.89
CA HIS A 15 6.47 15.73 17.12
C HIS A 15 6.82 15.50 15.65
N SER A 16 7.08 14.26 15.24
CA SER A 16 7.30 13.92 13.84
C SER A 16 6.04 14.15 13.00
N LEU A 17 6.18 14.74 11.82
CA LEU A 17 5.07 14.92 10.87
C LEU A 17 4.48 13.58 10.41
N TYR A 18 5.26 12.49 10.48
CA TYR A 18 4.77 11.14 10.22
C TYR A 18 4.03 10.50 11.41
N GLY A 19 3.97 11.16 12.57
CA GLY A 19 3.33 10.65 13.77
C GLY A 19 4.16 9.66 14.59
N PHE A 20 5.33 9.26 14.12
CA PHE A 20 6.30 8.45 14.86
C PHE A 20 7.71 8.99 14.65
N ASP A 21 8.41 9.24 15.75
CA ASP A 21 9.78 9.74 15.73
C ASP A 21 10.76 8.62 15.40
N MET A 22 11.19 8.58 14.13
CA MET A 22 12.14 7.59 13.64
C MET A 22 13.53 7.69 14.26
N THR A 23 13.86 8.80 14.93
CA THR A 23 15.12 8.94 15.65
C THR A 23 15.22 7.99 16.85
N ALA A 24 14.09 7.47 17.35
CA ALA A 24 14.07 6.52 18.46
C ALA A 24 14.93 5.27 18.24
N TYR A 25 15.15 4.86 16.98
CA TYR A 25 16.03 3.75 16.62
C TYR A 25 17.53 4.07 16.71
N LEU A 26 17.87 5.35 16.78
CA LEU A 26 19.24 5.87 16.74
C LEU A 26 19.72 6.40 18.09
N ARG A 27 18.81 6.54 19.07
CA ARG A 27 19.15 6.99 20.43
C ARG A 27 20.03 5.96 21.13
N GLY A 28 21.24 6.36 21.51
CA GLY A 28 22.26 5.52 22.14
C GLY A 28 23.56 6.31 22.35
N GLY A 29 24.51 5.76 23.11
CA GLY A 29 25.74 6.47 23.55
C GLY A 29 26.64 7.01 22.44
N SER A 30 27.67 7.76 22.84
CA SER A 30 28.59 8.47 21.94
C SER A 30 29.11 7.60 20.78
N HIS A 31 29.16 8.18 19.58
CA HIS A 31 29.73 7.56 18.39
C HIS A 31 31.21 7.92 18.17
N ALA A 32 31.80 8.69 19.07
CA ALA A 32 33.19 9.11 19.03
C ALA A 32 34.15 7.94 18.75
N GLY A 33 35.10 8.17 17.84
CA GLY A 33 36.11 7.18 17.44
C GLY A 33 35.58 6.05 16.54
N ARG A 34 34.30 6.06 16.15
CA ARG A 34 33.74 5.07 15.21
C ARG A 34 33.81 5.57 13.77
N PRO A 35 33.92 4.69 12.75
CA PRO A 35 33.95 5.09 11.35
C PRO A 35 32.69 5.86 10.94
N ALA A 36 32.86 7.08 10.40
CA ALA A 36 31.76 7.97 10.05
C ALA A 36 30.83 7.34 8.98
N GLY A 37 31.40 6.65 7.99
CA GLY A 37 30.63 5.96 6.96
C GLY A 37 29.73 4.83 7.49
N GLU A 38 30.15 4.12 8.54
CA GLU A 38 29.34 3.08 9.19
C GLU A 38 28.20 3.68 10.01
N ILE A 39 28.48 4.77 10.74
CA ILE A 39 27.47 5.52 11.49
C ILE A 39 26.41 6.11 10.56
N ALA A 40 26.84 6.75 9.47
CA ALA A 40 25.94 7.29 8.45
C ALA A 40 25.07 6.19 7.80
N ARG A 41 25.67 5.03 7.47
CA ARG A 41 24.93 3.87 6.95
C ARG A 41 23.91 3.33 7.94
N HIS A 42 24.33 3.17 9.20
CA HIS A 42 23.45 2.71 10.27
C HIS A 42 22.28 3.69 10.48
N ALA A 43 22.57 4.99 10.46
CA ALA A 43 21.58 6.05 10.60
C ALA A 43 20.56 6.07 9.47
N VAL A 44 21.00 6.10 8.21
CA VAL A 44 20.08 6.15 7.06
C VAL A 44 19.22 4.90 6.96
N THR A 45 19.71 3.74 7.41
CA THR A 45 18.95 2.48 7.43
C THR A 45 18.13 2.27 8.70
N HIS A 46 18.10 3.26 9.62
CA HIS A 46 17.46 3.15 10.92
C HIS A 46 17.87 1.90 11.71
N GLY A 47 19.17 1.61 11.74
CA GLY A 47 19.72 0.43 12.41
C GLY A 47 19.59 -0.86 11.59
N GLY A 48 19.61 -0.75 10.26
CA GLY A 48 19.51 -1.89 9.34
C GLY A 48 18.08 -2.38 9.11
N ILE A 49 17.09 -1.73 9.69
CA ILE A 49 15.67 -2.06 9.49
C ILE A 49 15.29 -1.70 8.05
N TYR A 50 15.63 -0.48 7.60
CA TYR A 50 15.25 0.00 6.28
C TYR A 50 16.32 -0.37 5.22
N PRO A 51 15.97 -1.04 4.11
CA PRO A 51 16.91 -1.37 3.06
C PRO A 51 17.66 -0.14 2.50
N LEU A 52 18.99 -0.26 2.40
CA LEU A 52 19.86 0.87 2.08
C LEU A 52 19.55 1.53 0.73
N GLU A 53 19.24 0.75 -0.30
CA GLU A 53 18.94 1.31 -1.62
C GLU A 53 17.72 2.24 -1.59
N GLN A 54 16.70 1.88 -0.81
CA GLN A 54 15.47 2.63 -0.66
C GLN A 54 15.65 3.80 0.30
N ALA A 55 16.41 3.61 1.38
CA ALA A 55 16.75 4.67 2.32
C ALA A 55 17.52 5.82 1.67
N ARG A 56 18.40 5.51 0.71
CA ARG A 56 19.15 6.51 -0.06
C ARG A 56 18.26 7.41 -0.91
N LEU A 57 17.05 6.98 -1.25
CA LEU A 57 16.12 7.80 -2.04
C LEU A 57 15.71 9.08 -1.30
N ALA A 58 15.73 9.09 0.03
CA ALA A 58 15.44 10.29 0.83
C ALA A 58 16.57 11.34 0.81
N LEU A 59 17.79 10.97 0.42
CA LEU A 59 18.95 11.84 0.56
C LEU A 59 19.05 12.88 -0.55
N GLY A 60 19.49 14.09 -0.19
CA GLY A 60 19.88 15.14 -1.14
C GLY A 60 21.16 14.79 -1.91
N ALA A 61 21.47 15.55 -2.96
CA ALA A 61 22.66 15.31 -3.78
C ALA A 61 23.95 15.32 -2.96
N TYR A 62 24.09 16.29 -2.04
CA TYR A 62 25.25 16.40 -1.16
C TYR A 62 25.33 15.23 -0.18
N GLU A 63 24.22 14.91 0.49
CA GLU A 63 24.18 13.80 1.43
C GLU A 63 24.49 12.45 0.77
N ARG A 64 24.04 12.22 -0.47
CA ARG A 64 24.38 11.01 -1.25
C ARG A 64 25.88 10.93 -1.52
N ALA A 65 26.47 12.00 -2.05
CA ALA A 65 27.90 12.06 -2.36
C ALA A 65 28.76 11.90 -1.09
N ALA A 66 28.39 12.61 -0.02
CA ALA A 66 29.07 12.51 1.27
C ALA A 66 28.98 11.10 1.85
N LEU A 67 27.81 10.45 1.83
CA LEU A 67 27.66 9.07 2.29
C LEU A 67 28.58 8.11 1.50
N ASP A 68 28.64 8.24 0.18
CA ASP A 68 29.48 7.39 -0.68
C ASP A 68 30.98 7.59 -0.43
N VAL A 69 31.40 8.84 -0.20
CA VAL A 69 32.79 9.18 0.12
C VAL A 69 33.17 8.64 1.50
N LEU A 70 32.36 8.92 2.53
CA LEU A 70 32.62 8.45 3.90
C LEU A 70 32.64 6.91 4.01
N GLN A 71 31.88 6.20 3.18
CA GLN A 71 31.93 4.73 3.14
C GLN A 71 33.21 4.17 2.51
N ARG A 72 33.86 4.93 1.63
CA ARG A 72 35.14 4.57 1.00
C ARG A 72 36.34 4.90 1.89
N HIS A 73 36.25 5.99 2.66
CA HIS A 73 37.28 6.46 3.59
C HIS A 73 36.99 5.98 5.03
N ARG A 74 37.32 4.72 5.32
CA ARG A 74 37.03 4.08 6.62
C ARG A 74 37.85 4.60 7.81
N ASP A 75 38.93 5.30 7.51
CA ASP A 75 39.82 5.98 8.44
C ASP A 75 39.22 7.29 9.00
N LEU A 76 38.17 7.83 8.36
CA LEU A 76 37.44 8.98 8.87
C LEU A 76 36.55 8.56 10.05
N LEU A 77 36.89 9.05 11.23
CA LEU A 77 36.18 8.73 12.47
C LEU A 77 35.31 9.91 12.93
N ILE A 78 34.25 9.60 13.68
CA ILE A 78 33.48 10.62 14.39
C ILE A 78 34.36 11.26 15.48
N ASP A 79 34.39 12.59 15.51
CA ASP A 79 35.17 13.38 16.46
C ASP A 79 34.64 13.18 17.89
N ALA A 80 35.52 13.25 18.89
CA ALA A 80 35.16 13.04 20.29
C ALA A 80 34.42 14.24 20.92
N ASP A 81 34.71 15.45 20.44
CA ASP A 81 34.13 16.71 20.90
C ASP A 81 33.48 17.44 19.74
N THR A 82 32.22 17.87 19.90
CA THR A 82 31.60 18.84 19.01
C THR A 82 32.32 20.18 19.23
N PRO A 83 32.98 20.80 18.24
CA PRO A 83 33.70 22.04 18.47
C PRO A 83 32.73 23.12 18.98
N ALA A 84 32.97 23.63 20.20
CA ALA A 84 32.09 24.60 20.88
C ALA A 84 31.98 25.95 20.15
N ASP A 85 32.93 26.23 19.26
CA ASP A 85 32.93 27.31 18.28
C ASP A 85 33.71 26.78 17.07
N THR A 86 33.06 26.62 15.91
CA THR A 86 33.75 26.19 14.69
C THR A 86 34.49 27.39 14.10
N PRO A 87 35.83 27.45 14.07
CA PRO A 87 36.53 28.53 13.39
C PRO A 87 36.21 28.46 11.90
N ALA A 88 36.01 29.62 11.29
CA ALA A 88 35.90 29.75 9.84
C ALA A 88 37.08 29.04 9.16
N ASP A 89 36.76 28.07 8.30
CA ASP A 89 37.53 27.56 7.17
C ASP A 89 39.05 27.81 7.28
N THR A 90 39.74 27.04 8.13
CA THR A 90 41.21 27.08 8.20
C THR A 90 41.80 26.31 7.02
N GLY A 91 41.65 26.86 5.83
CA GLY A 91 42.55 26.68 4.67
C GLY A 91 42.88 25.27 4.20
N GLY A 92 42.04 24.26 4.45
CA GLY A 92 42.26 22.90 3.92
C GLY A 92 41.53 21.75 4.62
N ALA A 93 40.89 21.97 5.76
CA ALA A 93 40.04 20.99 6.43
C ALA A 93 38.68 21.58 6.77
N ALA A 94 37.60 20.84 6.51
CA ALA A 94 36.24 21.22 6.87
C ALA A 94 35.64 20.22 7.84
N THR A 95 34.76 20.70 8.71
CA THR A 95 34.03 19.86 9.65
C THR A 95 32.63 19.61 9.10
N LEU A 96 32.26 18.33 8.96
CA LEU A 96 30.90 17.92 8.59
C LEU A 96 30.15 17.46 9.83
N ALA A 97 28.94 17.96 10.03
CA ALA A 97 28.00 17.46 11.03
C ALA A 97 27.10 16.38 10.43
N LEU A 98 26.92 15.29 11.18
CA LEU A 98 26.01 14.20 10.86
C LEU A 98 24.86 14.22 11.86
N TYR A 99 23.62 14.29 11.36
CA TYR A 99 22.44 14.27 12.21
C TYR A 99 21.23 13.69 11.47
N VAL A 100 20.24 13.23 12.22
CA VAL A 100 18.96 12.72 11.69
C VAL A 100 17.82 13.51 12.30
N ASN A 101 16.87 13.99 11.47
CA ASN A 101 15.69 14.70 11.96
C ASN A 101 14.54 13.75 12.35
N SER A 102 13.44 14.31 12.85
CA SER A 102 12.27 13.54 13.32
C SER A 102 11.54 12.77 12.20
N LEU A 103 11.77 13.12 10.93
CA LEU A 103 11.32 12.37 9.76
C LEU A 103 12.31 11.28 9.33
N GLY A 104 13.34 11.02 10.13
CA GLY A 104 14.34 10.00 9.89
C GLY A 104 15.30 10.28 8.73
N ARG A 105 15.29 11.49 8.15
CA ARG A 105 16.20 11.84 7.05
C ARG A 105 17.60 12.11 7.62
N LEU A 106 18.59 11.39 7.10
CA LEU A 106 20.00 11.66 7.39
C LEU A 106 20.47 12.92 6.67
N HIS A 107 21.18 13.76 7.40
CA HIS A 107 21.90 14.91 6.89
C HIS A 107 23.39 14.79 7.20
N ILE A 108 24.20 15.12 6.19
CA ILE A 108 25.65 15.23 6.27
C ILE A 108 25.98 16.58 5.65
N ARG A 109 26.37 17.57 6.47
CA ARG A 109 26.51 18.96 6.03
C ARG A 109 27.70 19.64 6.68
N PRO A 110 28.24 20.73 6.11
CA PRO A 110 29.18 21.57 6.83
C PRO A 110 28.62 21.94 8.21
N ALA A 111 29.42 21.82 9.27
CA ALA A 111 28.96 22.03 10.65
C ALA A 111 28.45 23.46 10.90
N ALA A 112 28.94 24.43 10.14
CA ALA A 112 28.46 25.82 10.17
C ALA A 112 27.11 26.04 9.46
N ALA A 113 26.63 25.07 8.65
CA ALA A 113 25.36 25.19 7.97
C ALA A 113 24.20 24.98 8.96
N PRO A 114 23.10 25.74 8.84
CA PRO A 114 21.93 25.53 9.69
C PRO A 114 21.35 24.12 9.47
N LYS A 115 20.89 23.50 10.55
CA LYS A 115 20.15 22.24 10.46
C LYS A 115 18.83 22.44 9.73
N VAL A 116 18.45 21.45 8.92
CA VAL A 116 17.17 21.44 8.20
C VAL A 116 16.03 21.11 9.16
N ALA A 117 15.07 22.03 9.27
CA ALA A 117 13.81 21.85 9.97
C ALA A 117 12.66 21.87 8.97
N TYR A 118 11.73 20.92 9.05
CA TYR A 118 10.52 20.93 8.20
C TYR A 118 9.29 21.54 8.89
N ASP A 119 9.35 21.67 10.20
CA ASP A 119 8.32 22.28 11.04
C ASP A 119 8.98 22.97 12.25
N ALA A 120 8.25 23.87 12.92
CA ALA A 120 8.72 24.57 14.11
C ALA A 120 9.04 23.63 15.28
N HIS A 121 8.43 22.45 15.32
CA HIS A 121 8.62 21.44 16.37
C HIS A 121 9.54 20.28 15.94
N ASP A 122 10.24 20.42 14.82
CA ASP A 122 11.18 19.39 14.36
C ASP A 122 12.33 19.24 15.36
N SER A 123 12.87 18.02 15.45
CA SER A 123 13.93 17.66 16.39
C SER A 123 14.96 16.79 15.72
N TRP A 124 16.17 16.73 16.30
CA TRP A 124 17.29 16.02 15.71
C TRP A 124 18.02 15.15 16.73
N VAL A 125 18.58 14.05 16.24
CA VAL A 125 19.62 13.28 16.93
C VAL A 125 20.94 13.57 16.25
N ASP A 126 21.85 14.17 17.00
CA ASP A 126 23.23 14.41 16.57
C ASP A 126 24.03 13.12 16.66
N LEU A 127 24.65 12.75 15.54
CA LEU A 127 25.50 11.56 15.42
C LEU A 127 26.98 11.90 15.66
N GLY A 128 27.32 13.19 15.63
CA GLY A 128 28.66 13.75 15.82
C GLY A 128 29.16 14.52 14.60
N THR A 129 30.42 14.94 14.66
CA THR A 129 31.11 15.60 13.54
C THR A 129 32.22 14.72 12.99
N VAL A 130 32.64 15.01 11.76
CA VAL A 130 33.83 14.41 11.14
C VAL A 130 34.63 15.51 10.45
N THR A 131 35.91 15.62 10.79
CA THR A 131 36.82 16.53 10.11
C THR A 131 37.39 15.86 8.87
N VAL A 132 37.24 16.51 7.71
CA VAL A 132 37.67 16.01 6.41
C VAL A 132 38.65 16.95 5.74
N GLY A 133 39.69 16.40 5.10
CA GLY A 133 40.66 17.19 4.34
C GLY A 133 40.15 17.61 2.96
N ALA A 134 40.84 18.56 2.33
CA ALA A 134 40.50 19.12 1.02
C ALA A 134 40.31 18.07 -0.09
N GLY A 135 41.08 16.98 -0.08
CA GLY A 135 40.93 15.88 -1.04
C GLY A 135 39.58 15.17 -0.93
N VAL A 136 39.14 14.88 0.29
CA VAL A 136 37.84 14.25 0.57
C VAL A 136 36.69 15.19 0.18
N LEU A 137 36.82 16.49 0.48
CA LEU A 137 35.84 17.49 0.05
C LEU A 137 35.72 17.58 -1.47
N ALA A 138 36.86 17.59 -2.17
CA ALA A 138 36.86 17.61 -3.63
C ALA A 138 36.18 16.36 -4.24
N GLU A 139 36.30 15.19 -3.60
CA GLU A 139 35.55 14.00 -4.01
C GLU A 139 34.04 14.13 -3.79
N ILE A 140 33.62 14.72 -2.67
CA ILE A 140 32.19 15.00 -2.40
C ILE A 140 31.67 15.97 -3.46
N ASP A 141 32.37 17.08 -3.69
CA ASP A 141 31.98 18.11 -4.65
C ASP A 141 31.93 17.56 -6.09
N ALA A 142 32.87 16.70 -6.46
CA ALA A 142 32.85 16.00 -7.74
C ALA A 142 31.61 15.09 -7.87
N GLY A 143 31.26 14.35 -6.81
CA GLY A 143 30.05 13.53 -6.77
C GLY A 143 28.76 14.37 -6.92
N VAL A 144 28.69 15.49 -6.22
CA VAL A 144 27.57 16.45 -6.32
C VAL A 144 27.47 17.05 -7.72
N ALA A 145 28.60 17.46 -8.30
CA ALA A 145 28.65 18.02 -9.64
C ALA A 145 28.19 17.02 -10.70
N ALA A 146 28.61 15.75 -10.58
CA ALA A 146 28.18 14.66 -11.45
C ALA A 146 26.67 14.41 -11.33
N TRP A 147 26.13 14.35 -10.11
CA TRP A 147 24.70 14.20 -9.87
C TRP A 147 23.90 15.36 -10.49
N ARG A 148 24.32 16.61 -10.22
CA ARG A 148 23.67 17.81 -10.76
C ARG A 148 23.70 17.88 -12.29
N ALA A 149 24.74 17.34 -12.92
CA ALA A 149 24.82 17.28 -14.38
C ALA A 149 23.78 16.34 -14.98
N ILE A 150 23.50 15.21 -14.32
CA ILE A 150 22.43 14.29 -14.73
C ILE A 150 21.06 14.93 -14.45
N GLU A 151 20.86 15.48 -13.25
CA GLU A 151 19.62 16.16 -12.87
C GLU A 151 19.24 17.27 -13.86
N ARG A 152 20.20 18.12 -14.28
CA ARG A 152 19.93 19.16 -15.30
C ARG A 152 19.47 18.59 -16.63
N ARG A 153 20.02 17.45 -17.08
CA ARG A 153 19.61 16.81 -18.33
C ARG A 153 18.20 16.23 -18.20
N SER A 154 17.92 15.51 -17.12
CA SER A 154 16.59 14.95 -16.87
C SER A 154 15.55 16.06 -16.65
N PHE A 155 15.91 17.16 -16.00
CA PHE A 155 15.02 18.29 -15.82
C PHE A 155 14.72 19.02 -17.13
N ALA A 156 15.65 19.05 -18.09
CA ALA A 156 15.38 19.57 -19.43
C ALA A 156 14.26 18.76 -20.13
N GLU A 157 14.22 17.43 -19.99
CA GLU A 157 13.11 16.60 -20.50
C GLU A 157 11.77 16.96 -19.83
N VAL A 158 11.78 17.15 -18.50
CA VAL A 158 10.61 17.58 -17.73
C VAL A 158 10.10 18.94 -18.20
N ARG A 159 11.01 19.91 -18.35
CA ARG A 159 10.72 21.27 -18.80
C ARG A 159 10.09 21.28 -20.19
N VAL A 160 10.68 20.57 -21.15
CA VAL A 160 10.15 20.45 -22.53
C VAL A 160 8.73 19.88 -22.52
N ALA A 161 8.45 18.86 -21.72
CA ALA A 161 7.12 18.27 -21.64
C ALA A 161 6.08 19.26 -21.09
N MET A 162 6.42 20.02 -20.04
CA MET A 162 5.54 21.03 -19.44
C MET A 162 5.36 22.26 -20.32
N ASP A 163 6.41 22.72 -21.01
CA ASP A 163 6.33 23.84 -21.95
C ASP A 163 5.38 23.51 -23.11
N ARG A 164 5.38 22.26 -23.59
CA ARG A 164 4.40 21.79 -24.58
C ARG A 164 2.97 21.81 -24.03
N VAL A 165 2.75 21.27 -22.82
CA VAL A 165 1.43 21.31 -22.15
C VAL A 165 0.92 22.75 -22.01
N HIS A 166 1.81 23.69 -21.69
CA HIS A 166 1.48 25.10 -21.61
C HIS A 166 1.14 25.68 -23.00
N ALA A 167 1.97 25.42 -24.01
CA ALA A 167 1.76 25.90 -25.38
C ALA A 167 0.46 25.39 -26.01
N GLU A 168 0.02 24.18 -25.65
CA GLU A 168 -1.25 23.58 -26.08
C GLU A 168 -2.47 24.06 -25.26
N GLY A 169 -2.27 24.96 -24.29
CA GLY A 169 -3.34 25.47 -23.42
C GLY A 169 -3.88 24.44 -22.42
N GLN A 170 -3.18 23.33 -22.21
CA GLN A 170 -3.63 22.20 -21.36
C GLN A 170 -3.23 22.36 -19.88
N LEU A 171 -2.39 23.33 -19.55
CA LEU A 171 -1.85 23.50 -18.20
C LEU A 171 -2.93 23.63 -17.10
N PRO A 172 -4.00 24.46 -17.26
CA PRO A 172 -5.04 24.54 -16.23
C PRO A 172 -5.71 23.19 -15.96
N ARG A 173 -6.03 22.43 -17.02
CA ARG A 173 -6.61 21.09 -16.89
C ARG A 173 -5.66 20.14 -16.15
N VAL A 174 -4.38 20.13 -16.53
CA VAL A 174 -3.37 19.27 -15.90
C VAL A 174 -3.20 19.59 -14.42
N LEU A 175 -3.17 20.87 -14.06
CA LEU A 175 -3.07 21.29 -12.66
C LEU A 175 -4.29 20.84 -11.84
N GLU A 176 -5.52 21.03 -12.36
CA GLU A 176 -6.74 20.58 -11.69
C GLU A 176 -6.80 19.06 -11.56
N GLU A 177 -6.37 18.31 -12.58
CA GLU A 177 -6.25 16.84 -12.50
C GLU A 177 -5.26 16.42 -11.41
N VAL A 178 -4.09 17.06 -11.33
CA VAL A 178 -3.10 16.76 -10.29
C VAL A 178 -3.67 17.05 -8.90
N ILE A 179 -4.34 18.19 -8.70
CA ILE A 179 -4.98 18.55 -7.42
C ILE A 179 -6.03 17.51 -7.04
N ASP A 180 -6.97 17.22 -7.93
CA ASP A 180 -8.02 16.22 -7.69
C ASP A 180 -7.42 14.85 -7.39
N HIS A 181 -6.44 14.38 -8.15
CA HIS A 181 -5.86 13.07 -7.92
C HIS A 181 -5.09 12.96 -6.59
N VAL A 182 -4.41 14.03 -6.16
CA VAL A 182 -3.74 14.07 -4.85
C VAL A 182 -4.78 14.00 -3.73
N GLU A 183 -5.88 14.76 -3.81
CA GLU A 183 -6.97 14.75 -2.81
C GLU A 183 -7.58 13.36 -2.58
N HIS A 184 -7.62 12.52 -3.62
CA HIS A 184 -8.26 11.20 -3.58
C HIS A 184 -7.27 10.04 -3.38
N VAL A 185 -6.06 10.33 -2.88
CA VAL A 185 -5.08 9.34 -2.41
C VAL A 185 -4.97 9.36 -0.89
N GLU A 186 -4.71 8.18 -0.30
CA GLU A 186 -4.61 8.03 1.16
C GLU A 186 -3.43 8.81 1.76
N SER A 187 -2.28 8.83 1.08
CA SER A 187 -1.09 9.52 1.54
C SER A 187 -0.10 9.82 0.41
N VAL A 188 0.34 11.06 0.29
CA VAL A 188 1.43 11.48 -0.62
C VAL A 188 2.40 12.36 0.15
N CYS A 189 3.70 12.06 0.13
CA CYS A 189 4.68 12.89 0.84
C CYS A 189 6.10 12.78 0.28
N PHE A 190 6.78 13.86 -0.05
CA PHE A 190 8.12 13.79 -0.64
C PHE A 190 8.93 15.04 -0.32
N TYR A 191 10.24 14.95 -0.52
CA TYR A 191 11.15 16.08 -0.37
C TYR A 191 11.43 16.72 -1.73
N VAL A 192 11.54 18.04 -1.78
CA VAL A 192 12.17 18.75 -2.91
C VAL A 192 13.23 19.66 -2.32
N GLY A 193 14.50 19.32 -2.56
CA GLY A 193 15.63 19.88 -1.83
C GLY A 193 15.47 19.71 -0.32
N ASP A 194 15.37 20.84 0.38
CA ASP A 194 15.19 20.93 1.84
C ASP A 194 13.75 21.30 2.26
N ARG A 195 12.78 21.08 1.36
CA ARG A 195 11.35 21.25 1.67
C ARG A 195 10.65 19.90 1.70
N PHE A 196 9.65 19.79 2.57
CA PHE A 196 8.80 18.59 2.67
C PHE A 196 7.37 18.95 2.24
N PHE A 197 6.84 18.19 1.29
CA PHE A 197 5.50 18.35 0.75
C PHE A 197 4.68 17.13 1.11
N ALA A 198 3.47 17.31 1.67
CA ALA A 198 2.63 16.19 2.02
C ALA A 198 1.13 16.47 1.99
N LEU A 199 0.40 15.37 1.80
CA LEU A 199 -0.97 15.12 2.22
C LEU A 199 -0.92 13.81 3.01
N ILE A 200 -0.91 13.90 4.34
CA ILE A 200 -0.96 12.78 5.28
C ILE A 200 -1.83 13.16 6.49
N ASP A 201 -2.31 12.16 7.24
CA ASP A 201 -3.26 12.35 8.36
C ASP A 201 -2.86 13.49 9.34
N ARG A 202 -1.56 13.71 9.58
CA ARG A 202 -1.03 14.68 10.55
C ARG A 202 -0.47 15.97 9.94
N TYR A 203 -0.22 16.01 8.63
CA TYR A 203 0.42 17.15 7.98
C TYR A 203 -0.03 17.28 6.53
N THR A 204 -0.52 18.48 6.19
CA THR A 204 -1.02 18.77 4.85
C THR A 204 -0.58 20.16 4.43
N ASN A 205 0.25 20.22 3.38
CA ASN A 205 0.63 21.46 2.71
C ASN A 205 0.60 21.37 1.17
N LEU A 206 0.38 20.17 0.59
CA LEU A 206 0.25 19.98 -0.86
C LEU A 206 -1.08 20.52 -1.41
N ILE A 207 -2.16 20.25 -0.69
CA ILE A 207 -3.54 20.67 -1.01
C ILE A 207 -4.07 21.62 0.07
N ASP A 208 -5.24 22.20 -0.17
CA ASP A 208 -5.89 23.07 0.79
C ASP A 208 -6.19 22.31 2.09
N SER A 209 -5.98 22.98 3.21
CA SER A 209 -6.25 22.43 4.54
C SER A 209 -6.90 23.48 5.44
N LYS A 210 -7.26 23.09 6.67
CA LYS A 210 -7.74 24.06 7.67
C LYS A 210 -6.74 25.19 7.95
N GLY A 211 -5.45 24.94 7.73
CA GLY A 211 -4.38 25.91 7.94
C GLY A 211 -4.21 26.92 6.81
N GLY A 212 -4.92 26.76 5.69
CA GLY A 212 -4.89 27.68 4.55
C GLY A 212 -4.69 26.99 3.21
N LYS A 213 -4.32 27.81 2.22
CA LYS A 213 -4.15 27.39 0.83
C LYS A 213 -2.93 26.48 0.67
N GLY A 214 -3.12 25.36 -0.01
CA GLY A 214 -2.04 24.41 -0.31
C GLY A 214 -1.12 24.90 -1.42
N HIS A 215 0.02 24.23 -1.54
CA HIS A 215 1.02 24.53 -2.56
C HIS A 215 0.45 24.42 -3.98
N LEU A 216 -0.20 23.29 -4.33
CA LEU A 216 -0.73 23.06 -5.68
C LEU A 216 -1.88 24.03 -6.02
N PRO A 217 -2.91 24.23 -5.17
CA PRO A 217 -3.89 25.29 -5.36
C PRO A 217 -3.27 26.70 -5.49
N GLY A 218 -2.17 26.97 -4.78
CA GLY A 218 -1.45 28.25 -4.82
C GLY A 218 -0.92 28.60 -6.22
N LEU A 219 -0.54 27.60 -7.01
CA LEU A 219 -0.04 27.79 -8.38
C LEU A 219 -1.09 28.36 -9.33
N ARG A 220 -2.39 28.27 -9.00
CA ARG A 220 -3.48 28.90 -9.79
C ARG A 220 -3.33 30.42 -9.87
N ASP A 221 -2.72 31.04 -8.86
CA ASP A 221 -2.60 32.50 -8.77
C ASP A 221 -1.36 33.02 -9.50
N GLN A 222 -0.55 32.14 -10.09
CA GLN A 222 0.73 32.49 -10.71
C GLN A 222 0.76 32.06 -12.18
N PRO A 223 1.19 32.94 -13.11
CA PRO A 223 1.38 32.54 -14.49
C PRO A 223 2.55 31.55 -14.60
N TYR A 224 2.47 30.59 -15.52
CA TYR A 224 3.47 29.52 -15.70
C TYR A 224 4.93 30.00 -15.78
N PRO A 225 5.28 31.11 -16.47
CA PRO A 225 6.65 31.63 -16.47
C PRO A 225 7.19 32.07 -15.11
N ALA A 226 6.32 32.28 -14.11
CA ALA A 226 6.71 32.62 -12.75
C ALA A 226 6.89 31.39 -11.83
N TRP A 227 6.53 30.20 -12.30
CA TRP A 227 6.73 28.96 -11.55
C TRP A 227 8.22 28.67 -11.40
N SER A 228 8.63 28.27 -10.20
CA SER A 228 9.99 27.81 -9.97
C SER A 228 10.25 26.47 -10.66
N ASP A 229 11.53 26.09 -10.80
CA ASP A 229 11.91 24.77 -11.31
C ASP A 229 11.30 23.64 -10.47
N ASP A 230 11.23 23.83 -9.15
CA ASP A 230 10.61 22.88 -8.23
C ASP A 230 9.11 22.75 -8.47
N ASP A 231 8.39 23.86 -8.70
CA ASP A 231 6.94 23.83 -8.97
C ASP A 231 6.65 23.04 -10.25
N VAL A 232 7.47 23.26 -11.28
CA VAL A 232 7.38 22.56 -12.57
C VAL A 232 7.69 21.08 -12.39
N LEU A 233 8.72 20.74 -11.62
CA LEU A 233 9.05 19.35 -11.29
C LEU A 233 7.89 18.67 -10.56
N ILE A 234 7.32 19.30 -9.53
CA ILE A 234 6.23 18.74 -8.73
C ILE A 234 5.02 18.42 -9.61
N VAL A 235 4.54 19.40 -10.39
CA VAL A 235 3.36 19.21 -11.24
C VAL A 235 3.62 18.17 -12.32
N ALA A 236 4.78 18.22 -12.99
CA ALA A 236 5.14 17.26 -14.02
C ALA A 236 5.28 15.84 -13.48
N ALA A 237 5.93 15.67 -12.33
CA ALA A 237 6.12 14.37 -11.70
C ALA A 237 4.79 13.74 -11.31
N LEU A 238 3.93 14.48 -10.61
CA LEU A 238 2.61 13.99 -10.24
C LEU A 238 1.78 13.65 -11.48
N HIS A 239 1.80 14.49 -12.51
CA HIS A 239 1.09 14.17 -13.76
C HIS A 239 1.63 12.90 -14.44
N ALA A 240 2.95 12.78 -14.61
CA ALA A 240 3.57 11.61 -15.25
C ALA A 240 3.32 10.31 -14.45
N LEU A 241 3.44 10.37 -13.12
CA LEU A 241 3.16 9.23 -12.25
C LEU A 241 1.71 8.79 -12.40
N PHE A 242 0.76 9.73 -12.35
CA PHE A 242 -0.65 9.40 -12.55
C PHE A 242 -0.91 8.78 -13.92
N LEU A 243 -0.36 9.34 -14.99
CA LEU A 243 -0.51 8.80 -16.33
C LEU A 243 -0.03 7.33 -16.38
N SER A 244 1.12 7.02 -15.78
CA SER A 244 1.76 5.70 -15.83
C SER A 244 1.08 4.60 -15.02
N GLY A 245 0.29 4.92 -13.99
CA GLY A 245 -0.32 3.89 -13.14
C GLY A 245 -1.40 4.35 -12.18
N ARG A 246 -1.97 5.55 -12.39
CA ARG A 246 -2.91 6.27 -11.50
C ARG A 246 -2.29 6.56 -10.13
N SER A 247 -3.15 6.75 -9.14
CA SER A 247 -2.86 6.95 -7.72
C SER A 247 -1.86 6.00 -7.11
N VAL A 248 -1.79 4.76 -7.60
CA VAL A 248 -0.84 3.74 -7.14
C VAL A 248 0.62 4.23 -7.22
N ARG A 249 0.90 5.21 -8.10
CA ARG A 249 2.25 5.72 -8.40
C ARG A 249 2.73 6.89 -7.54
N PHE A 250 1.83 7.69 -6.96
CA PHE A 250 2.26 8.82 -6.11
C PHE A 250 3.02 8.33 -4.89
N GLU A 251 2.53 7.22 -4.34
CA GLU A 251 3.04 6.61 -3.12
C GLU A 251 4.43 5.96 -3.33
N GLU A 252 4.93 5.88 -4.57
CA GLU A 252 6.29 5.40 -4.86
C GLU A 252 7.37 6.39 -4.45
N PHE A 253 7.04 7.68 -4.36
CA PHE A 253 7.95 8.74 -3.92
C PHE A 253 7.74 9.10 -2.45
N ASN A 254 6.89 8.36 -1.72
CA ASN A 254 6.68 8.60 -0.31
C ASN A 254 8.00 8.52 0.48
N GLY A 255 8.33 9.60 1.18
CA GLY A 255 9.57 9.73 1.94
C GLY A 255 10.85 9.74 1.10
N ALA A 256 10.76 9.96 -0.21
CA ALA A 256 11.90 10.11 -1.11
C ALA A 256 12.12 11.57 -1.50
N LEU A 257 13.33 11.89 -1.94
CA LEU A 257 13.62 13.11 -2.69
C LEU A 257 13.01 12.98 -4.09
N LEU A 258 12.10 13.89 -4.42
CA LEU A 258 11.63 14.05 -5.78
C LEU A 258 12.66 14.85 -6.57
N SER A 259 13.25 14.20 -7.57
CA SER A 259 14.19 14.79 -8.54
C SER A 259 13.80 14.35 -9.95
N ALA A 260 14.17 15.14 -10.97
CA ALA A 260 13.91 14.80 -12.36
C ALA A 260 14.63 13.51 -12.77
N GLN A 261 15.87 13.31 -12.33
CA GLN A 261 16.62 12.09 -12.57
C GLN A 261 15.90 10.86 -11.98
N ASP A 262 15.43 10.94 -10.74
CA ASP A 262 14.77 9.82 -10.07
C ASP A 262 13.38 9.53 -10.71
N LEU A 263 12.65 10.56 -11.16
CA LEU A 263 11.40 10.42 -11.92
C LEU A 263 11.63 9.71 -13.27
N VAL A 264 12.50 10.26 -14.12
CA VAL A 264 12.79 9.71 -15.46
C VAL A 264 13.34 8.29 -15.33
N GLY A 265 14.33 8.10 -14.46
CA GLY A 265 14.91 6.79 -14.21
C GLY A 265 13.90 5.78 -13.66
N ARG A 266 12.87 6.22 -12.90
CA ARG A 266 11.82 5.31 -12.44
C ARG A 266 10.91 4.87 -13.59
N LEU A 267 10.50 5.78 -14.48
CA LEU A 267 9.69 5.43 -15.65
C LEU A 267 10.44 4.45 -16.55
N ASP A 268 11.74 4.66 -16.77
CA ASP A 268 12.57 3.77 -17.58
C ASP A 268 12.71 2.38 -16.93
N ARG A 269 12.93 2.31 -15.62
CA ARG A 269 12.96 1.04 -14.88
C ARG A 269 11.63 0.31 -14.92
N LEU A 270 10.50 1.03 -14.90
CA LEU A 270 9.17 0.41 -15.04
C LEU A 270 9.00 -0.18 -16.44
N ALA A 271 9.28 0.60 -17.48
CA ALA A 271 9.21 0.14 -18.86
C ALA A 271 10.04 -1.12 -19.09
N ALA A 272 11.31 -1.10 -18.63
CA ALA A 272 12.22 -2.23 -18.70
C ALA A 272 11.69 -3.45 -17.94
N ALA A 273 11.19 -3.28 -16.71
CA ALA A 273 10.67 -4.39 -15.91
C ALA A 273 9.48 -5.09 -16.58
N TYR A 274 8.58 -4.34 -17.24
CA TYR A 274 7.48 -4.93 -18.01
C TYR A 274 7.97 -5.66 -19.26
N THR A 275 8.93 -5.08 -19.99
CA THR A 275 9.56 -5.75 -21.14
C THR A 275 10.25 -7.04 -20.73
N ASP A 276 11.02 -7.03 -19.63
CA ASP A 276 11.71 -8.21 -19.09
C ASP A 276 10.72 -9.30 -18.61
N ALA A 277 9.52 -8.89 -18.20
CA ALA A 277 8.44 -9.81 -17.86
C ALA A 277 7.75 -10.43 -19.10
N GLY A 278 8.09 -9.98 -20.31
CA GLY A 278 7.51 -10.44 -21.56
C GLY A 278 6.25 -9.68 -21.98
N CYS A 279 6.10 -8.41 -21.58
CA CYS A 279 5.06 -7.54 -22.10
C CYS A 279 5.38 -7.11 -23.54
N GLU A 280 4.40 -7.27 -24.42
CA GLU A 280 4.46 -7.00 -25.86
C GLU A 280 4.37 -5.51 -26.21
N VAL A 281 3.90 -4.67 -25.29
CA VAL A 281 3.80 -3.23 -25.52
C VAL A 281 5.18 -2.60 -25.38
N ALA A 282 5.72 -2.14 -26.51
CA ALA A 282 6.99 -1.45 -26.58
C ALA A 282 6.88 0.00 -26.07
N VAL A 283 7.92 0.44 -25.36
CA VAL A 283 8.07 1.84 -24.91
C VAL A 283 9.33 2.42 -25.56
N PRO A 284 9.22 3.10 -26.71
CA PRO A 284 10.36 3.72 -27.36
C PRO A 284 11.02 4.79 -26.47
N GLN A 285 12.35 4.82 -26.45
CA GLN A 285 13.11 5.80 -25.65
C GLN A 285 12.95 7.25 -26.14
N ALA A 286 12.60 7.44 -27.42
CA ALA A 286 12.42 8.76 -28.02
C ALA A 286 11.12 9.47 -27.60
N LEU A 287 10.21 8.79 -26.91
CA LEU A 287 8.96 9.39 -26.43
C LEU A 287 9.26 10.43 -25.35
N ASP A 288 8.47 11.51 -25.36
CA ASP A 288 8.49 12.49 -24.27
C ASP A 288 8.00 11.88 -22.96
N LEU A 289 8.21 12.61 -21.86
CA LEU A 289 7.89 12.17 -20.50
C LEU A 289 6.44 11.66 -20.34
N PHE A 290 5.45 12.39 -20.87
CA PHE A 290 4.03 12.06 -20.69
C PHE A 290 3.56 10.98 -21.67
N GLU A 291 4.10 10.95 -22.89
CA GLU A 291 3.88 9.85 -23.83
C GLU A 291 4.46 8.53 -23.31
N ARG A 292 5.68 8.56 -22.77
CA ARG A 292 6.33 7.42 -22.13
C ARG A 292 5.50 6.90 -20.96
N ALA A 293 5.02 7.80 -20.09
CA ALA A 293 4.12 7.45 -19.01
C ALA A 293 2.84 6.77 -19.51
N ARG A 294 2.19 7.28 -20.56
CA ARG A 294 1.00 6.64 -21.16
C ARG A 294 1.30 5.27 -21.75
N LYS A 295 2.46 5.06 -22.37
CA LYS A 295 2.86 3.74 -22.89
C LYS A 295 3.15 2.73 -21.77
N ILE A 296 3.77 3.17 -20.67
CA ILE A 296 3.90 2.33 -19.47
C ILE A 296 2.51 1.96 -18.93
N ARG A 297 1.55 2.88 -18.97
CA ARG A 297 0.18 2.57 -18.59
C ARG A 297 -0.44 1.48 -19.46
N GLU A 298 -0.26 1.53 -20.77
CA GLU A 298 -0.68 0.46 -21.67
C GLU A 298 -0.05 -0.89 -21.27
N GLN A 299 1.25 -0.95 -20.97
CA GLN A 299 1.90 -2.17 -20.45
C GLN A 299 1.20 -2.71 -19.19
N THR A 300 0.82 -1.81 -18.26
CA THR A 300 0.16 -2.23 -17.01
C THR A 300 -1.22 -2.87 -17.21
N LEU A 301 -1.89 -2.58 -18.34
CA LEU A 301 -3.20 -3.13 -18.70
C LEU A 301 -3.10 -4.51 -19.36
N CYS A 302 -1.93 -4.90 -19.86
CA CYS A 302 -1.69 -6.20 -20.51
C CYS A 302 -1.59 -7.38 -19.54
N ALA A 303 -1.72 -7.17 -18.23
CA ALA A 303 -1.49 -8.20 -17.21
C ALA A 303 -2.47 -9.38 -17.24
N ILE A 304 -3.64 -9.23 -17.87
CA ILE A 304 -4.68 -10.26 -17.89
C ILE A 304 -4.16 -11.51 -18.61
N GLY A 305 -4.20 -12.66 -17.92
CA GLY A 305 -3.77 -13.95 -18.47
C GLY A 305 -2.25 -14.10 -18.62
N LYS A 306 -1.44 -13.13 -18.18
CA LYS A 306 0.02 -13.23 -18.23
C LYS A 306 0.56 -14.10 -17.09
N PRO A 307 1.71 -14.75 -17.28
CA PRO A 307 2.33 -15.58 -16.24
C PRO A 307 2.95 -14.73 -15.12
N TRP A 308 3.14 -13.43 -15.33
CA TRP A 308 3.70 -12.51 -14.35
C TRP A 308 2.61 -11.80 -13.53
N LEU A 309 2.99 -11.30 -12.36
CA LEU A 309 2.11 -10.60 -11.44
C LEU A 309 2.76 -9.30 -10.96
N ARG A 310 2.03 -8.19 -11.09
CA ARG A 310 2.37 -6.92 -10.44
C ARG A 310 1.95 -6.97 -8.98
N TYR A 311 2.80 -6.49 -8.09
CA TYR A 311 2.46 -6.27 -6.69
C TYR A 311 3.19 -5.03 -6.18
N ARG A 312 2.80 -4.52 -5.01
CA ARG A 312 3.56 -3.50 -4.30
C ARG A 312 4.21 -4.05 -3.07
N TRP A 313 5.46 -3.66 -2.86
CA TRP A 313 6.11 -3.78 -1.58
C TRP A 313 5.96 -2.44 -0.85
N ILE A 314 5.38 -2.48 0.35
CA ILE A 314 5.08 -1.31 1.17
C ILE A 314 5.99 -1.32 2.37
N TYR A 315 6.65 -0.20 2.58
CA TYR A 315 7.48 -0.01 3.75
C TYR A 315 6.85 1.03 4.67
N GLY A 316 6.41 0.56 5.84
CA GLY A 316 5.59 1.36 6.75
C GLY A 316 6.33 2.57 7.30
N LEU A 317 7.65 2.52 7.48
CA LEU A 317 8.46 3.59 8.08
C LEU A 317 8.40 4.94 7.35
N ASN A 318 8.13 4.95 6.05
CA ASN A 318 8.07 6.17 5.26
C ASN A 318 6.89 6.19 4.28
N PHE A 319 5.92 5.29 4.48
CA PHE A 319 4.75 5.11 3.61
C PHE A 319 5.08 4.78 2.14
N GLN A 320 6.32 4.39 1.82
CA GLN A 320 6.74 4.13 0.45
C GLN A 320 6.12 2.83 -0.05
N LYS A 321 5.46 2.89 -1.21
CA LYS A 321 4.82 1.74 -1.84
C LYS A 321 5.44 1.52 -3.21
N THR A 322 6.39 0.61 -3.35
CA THR A 322 7.10 0.37 -4.61
C THR A 322 6.45 -0.75 -5.41
N GLU A 323 6.05 -0.48 -6.66
CA GLU A 323 5.63 -1.56 -7.57
C GLU A 323 6.80 -2.43 -8.01
N ARG A 324 6.58 -3.75 -7.97
CA ARG A 324 7.47 -4.83 -8.39
C ARG A 324 6.72 -5.84 -9.26
N ILE A 325 7.46 -6.62 -10.04
CA ILE A 325 6.91 -7.68 -10.91
C ILE A 325 7.46 -9.04 -10.46
N LEU A 326 6.58 -10.00 -10.25
CA LEU A 326 6.91 -11.41 -10.10
C LEU A 326 6.80 -12.12 -11.44
N ARG A 327 7.72 -13.06 -11.70
CA ARG A 327 7.70 -13.91 -12.89
C ARG A 327 6.63 -15.01 -12.87
N SER A 328 5.98 -15.21 -11.73
CA SER A 328 4.86 -16.14 -11.55
C SER A 328 3.67 -15.42 -10.90
N SER A 329 2.46 -15.77 -11.33
CA SER A 329 1.20 -15.36 -10.72
C SER A 329 0.56 -16.47 -9.87
N ALA A 330 1.17 -17.66 -9.82
CA ALA A 330 0.67 -18.83 -9.09
C ALA A 330 1.60 -19.21 -7.92
N SER A 331 0.99 -19.64 -6.82
CA SER A 331 1.68 -20.22 -5.65
C SER A 331 2.31 -21.57 -5.98
N THR A 332 3.28 -21.98 -5.17
CA THR A 332 3.92 -23.31 -5.24
C THR A 332 3.14 -24.42 -4.53
N GLU A 333 2.04 -24.10 -3.86
CA GLU A 333 1.15 -25.09 -3.23
C GLU A 333 0.66 -26.14 -4.23
N ALA A 334 0.41 -27.36 -3.73
CA ALA A 334 -0.07 -28.46 -4.53
C ALA A 334 -1.40 -28.13 -5.25
N HIS A 335 -1.61 -28.71 -6.43
CA HIS A 335 -2.81 -28.46 -7.24
C HIS A 335 -4.11 -28.91 -6.53
N ASP A 336 -4.04 -29.91 -5.64
CA ASP A 336 -5.16 -30.43 -4.85
C ASP A 336 -5.43 -29.65 -3.56
N GLN A 337 -4.72 -28.54 -3.29
CA GLN A 337 -4.87 -27.77 -2.05
C GLN A 337 -6.33 -27.36 -1.78
N TRP A 338 -7.06 -26.91 -2.80
CA TRP A 338 -8.48 -26.55 -2.66
C TRP A 338 -9.32 -27.74 -2.15
N TYR A 339 -9.00 -28.97 -2.59
CA TYR A 339 -9.74 -30.17 -2.21
C TYR A 339 -9.44 -30.60 -0.78
N ARG A 340 -8.23 -30.33 -0.29
CA ARG A 340 -7.89 -30.59 1.12
C ARG A 340 -8.70 -29.71 2.07
N GLU A 341 -9.05 -28.51 1.63
CA GLU A 341 -9.74 -27.52 2.45
C GLU A 341 -11.27 -27.56 2.27
N PHE A 342 -11.74 -27.77 1.04
CA PHE A 342 -13.16 -27.75 0.66
C PHE A 342 -13.69 -29.10 0.15
N GLY A 343 -12.90 -30.18 0.19
CA GLY A 343 -13.29 -31.46 -0.40
C GLY A 343 -14.52 -32.09 0.27
N ASP A 344 -14.67 -31.91 1.58
CA ASP A 344 -15.89 -32.34 2.28
C ASP A 344 -17.11 -31.52 1.85
N ASP A 345 -16.99 -30.19 1.80
CA ASP A 345 -18.07 -29.34 1.29
C ASP A 345 -18.41 -29.69 -0.16
N PHE A 346 -17.40 -29.98 -0.98
CA PHE A 346 -17.61 -30.32 -2.39
C PHE A 346 -18.35 -31.64 -2.53
N ARG A 347 -17.94 -32.67 -1.77
CA ARG A 347 -18.68 -33.93 -1.70
C ARG A 347 -20.11 -33.67 -1.24
N GLN A 348 -20.31 -32.93 -0.17
CA GLN A 348 -21.64 -32.72 0.38
C GLN A 348 -22.56 -31.88 -0.51
N PHE A 349 -22.03 -30.81 -1.11
CA PHE A 349 -22.83 -29.79 -1.78
C PHE A 349 -23.02 -30.03 -3.27
N VAL A 350 -22.03 -30.66 -3.90
CA VAL A 350 -21.92 -30.76 -5.36
C VAL A 350 -21.89 -32.21 -5.83
N SER A 351 -21.09 -33.07 -5.20
CA SER A 351 -20.92 -34.47 -5.63
C SER A 351 -20.99 -35.48 -4.46
N PRO A 352 -22.20 -35.74 -3.91
CA PRO A 352 -22.38 -36.60 -2.73
C PRO A 352 -21.87 -38.02 -2.89
N ARG A 353 -21.81 -38.50 -4.14
CA ARG A 353 -21.33 -39.84 -4.51
C ARG A 353 -19.89 -39.84 -5.03
N GLY A 354 -19.20 -38.69 -5.03
CA GLY A 354 -17.82 -38.56 -5.50
C GLY A 354 -17.65 -38.86 -6.99
N GLU A 355 -18.63 -38.49 -7.80
CA GLU A 355 -18.75 -38.89 -9.22
C GLU A 355 -17.69 -38.26 -10.12
N PHE A 356 -17.11 -37.11 -9.73
CA PHE A 356 -16.07 -36.42 -10.49
C PHE A 356 -15.24 -35.46 -9.61
N SER A 357 -14.03 -35.13 -10.07
CA SER A 357 -13.13 -34.14 -9.47
C SER A 357 -12.72 -33.13 -10.53
N PRO A 358 -13.39 -31.96 -10.62
CA PRO A 358 -13.10 -30.97 -11.65
C PRO A 358 -11.84 -30.15 -11.31
N PRO A 359 -11.30 -29.36 -12.26
CA PRO A 359 -10.25 -28.39 -11.96
C PRO A 359 -10.70 -27.38 -10.88
N GLU A 360 -9.74 -26.89 -10.09
CA GLU A 360 -9.97 -26.00 -8.94
C GLU A 360 -10.96 -24.85 -9.19
N TYR A 361 -10.77 -24.06 -10.24
CA TYR A 361 -11.66 -22.95 -10.56
C TYR A 361 -13.12 -23.41 -10.80
N VAL A 362 -13.29 -24.54 -11.49
CA VAL A 362 -14.61 -25.13 -11.75
C VAL A 362 -15.21 -25.66 -10.45
N ALA A 363 -14.40 -26.29 -9.60
CA ALA A 363 -14.85 -26.79 -8.32
C ALA A 363 -15.38 -25.68 -7.41
N MET A 364 -14.64 -24.57 -7.31
CA MET A 364 -15.05 -23.41 -6.50
C MET A 364 -16.29 -22.72 -7.07
N ALA A 365 -16.45 -22.66 -8.40
CA ALA A 365 -17.66 -22.14 -9.02
C ALA A 365 -18.88 -23.04 -8.74
N LEU A 366 -18.72 -24.37 -8.74
CA LEU A 366 -19.79 -25.30 -8.39
C LEU A 366 -20.18 -25.20 -6.91
N LEU A 367 -19.20 -25.09 -6.01
CA LEU A 367 -19.42 -24.83 -4.58
C LEU A 367 -20.20 -23.53 -4.36
N ALA A 368 -19.80 -22.46 -5.02
CA ALA A 368 -20.49 -21.17 -4.94
C ALA A 368 -21.95 -21.26 -5.39
N ASN A 369 -22.21 -21.88 -6.54
CA ASN A 369 -23.58 -22.08 -7.02
C ASN A 369 -24.42 -22.95 -6.07
N ALA A 370 -23.80 -23.98 -5.49
CA ALA A 370 -24.48 -24.86 -4.53
C ALA A 370 -24.78 -24.17 -3.19
N ALA A 371 -23.95 -23.23 -2.74
CA ALA A 371 -24.21 -22.37 -1.59
C ALA A 371 -25.34 -21.37 -1.89
N ILE A 372 -25.28 -20.68 -3.02
CA ILE A 372 -26.33 -19.76 -3.48
C ILE A 372 -27.68 -20.49 -3.55
N ALA A 373 -27.75 -21.68 -4.14
CA ALA A 373 -28.98 -22.44 -4.26
C ALA A 373 -29.59 -22.80 -2.89
N ARG A 374 -28.77 -23.13 -1.89
CA ARG A 374 -29.22 -23.41 -0.52
C ARG A 374 -29.79 -22.17 0.15
N ASP A 375 -29.11 -21.03 0.03
CA ASP A 375 -29.57 -19.76 0.59
C ASP A 375 -30.89 -19.32 -0.04
N VAL A 376 -31.03 -19.47 -1.36
CA VAL A 376 -32.27 -19.18 -2.10
C VAL A 376 -33.43 -20.07 -1.66
N ALA A 377 -33.13 -21.35 -1.36
CA ALA A 377 -34.09 -22.33 -0.84
C ALA A 377 -34.42 -22.14 0.66
N GLY A 378 -33.74 -21.21 1.35
CA GLY A 378 -33.94 -20.97 2.78
C GLY A 378 -33.38 -22.09 3.66
N VAL A 379 -32.43 -22.89 3.15
CA VAL A 379 -31.75 -23.93 3.94
C VAL A 379 -30.85 -23.24 4.96
N ARG A 380 -31.12 -23.46 6.25
CA ARG A 380 -30.32 -22.92 7.35
C ARG A 380 -28.84 -23.32 7.19
N CYS A 381 -27.93 -22.38 7.45
CA CYS A 381 -26.51 -22.67 7.54
C CYS A 381 -26.18 -23.13 8.96
N ASP A 382 -25.75 -24.38 9.08
CA ASP A 382 -25.38 -25.01 10.36
C ASP A 382 -23.86 -25.21 10.48
N ALA A 383 -23.08 -24.56 9.62
CA ALA A 383 -21.62 -24.61 9.59
C ALA A 383 -21.02 -23.20 9.76
N GLY A 384 -19.75 -23.14 10.19
CA GLY A 384 -19.03 -21.89 10.46
C GLY A 384 -19.19 -21.39 11.90
N SER A 385 -18.75 -20.16 12.15
CA SER A 385 -18.89 -19.50 13.45
C SER A 385 -20.29 -18.91 13.68
N THR A 386 -20.52 -18.37 14.87
CA THR A 386 -21.75 -17.61 15.18
C THR A 386 -21.88 -16.31 14.39
N ALA A 387 -20.82 -15.86 13.70
CA ALA A 387 -20.86 -14.70 12.82
C ALA A 387 -21.49 -15.00 11.45
N VAL A 388 -21.68 -16.28 11.11
CA VAL A 388 -22.24 -16.77 9.85
C VAL A 388 -23.74 -17.01 9.97
N THR A 389 -24.49 -16.58 8.95
CA THR A 389 -25.96 -16.72 8.87
C THR A 389 -26.43 -17.40 7.58
N SER A 390 -25.54 -17.60 6.60
CA SER A 390 -25.84 -18.18 5.29
C SER A 390 -24.68 -19.01 4.73
N TRP A 391 -24.94 -19.85 3.72
CA TRP A 391 -23.91 -20.68 3.10
C TRP A 391 -22.90 -19.86 2.29
N ILE A 392 -23.31 -18.75 1.69
CA ILE A 392 -22.38 -17.78 1.07
C ILE A 392 -21.42 -17.23 2.13
N GLU A 393 -21.94 -16.83 3.30
CA GLU A 393 -21.12 -16.32 4.41
C GLU A 393 -20.14 -17.38 4.92
N TYR A 394 -20.57 -18.65 5.06
CA TYR A 394 -19.69 -19.77 5.43
C TYR A 394 -18.51 -19.91 4.47
N LEU A 395 -18.75 -19.88 3.15
CA LEU A 395 -17.66 -19.99 2.16
C LEU A 395 -16.68 -18.81 2.25
N ILE A 396 -17.16 -17.59 2.55
CA ILE A 396 -16.31 -16.42 2.76
C ILE A 396 -15.42 -16.63 3.99
N GLU A 397 -16.03 -16.96 5.15
CA GLU A 397 -15.31 -17.18 6.40
C GLU A 397 -14.25 -18.28 6.25
N LYS A 398 -14.63 -19.42 5.67
CA LYS A 398 -13.73 -20.56 5.47
C LYS A 398 -12.57 -20.22 4.52
N THR A 399 -12.80 -19.41 3.49
CA THR A 399 -11.74 -18.94 2.59
C THR A 399 -10.75 -18.02 3.32
N VAL A 400 -11.24 -17.15 4.21
CA VAL A 400 -10.37 -16.30 5.04
C VAL A 400 -9.57 -17.14 6.04
N ALA A 401 -10.22 -18.10 6.72
CA ALA A 401 -9.57 -19.03 7.64
C ALA A 401 -8.43 -19.80 6.96
N SER A 402 -8.68 -20.30 5.75
CA SER A 402 -7.66 -20.93 4.92
C SER A 402 -6.45 -20.02 4.67
N ALA A 403 -6.68 -18.76 4.29
CA ALA A 403 -5.59 -17.82 4.04
C ALA A 403 -4.75 -17.56 5.31
N VAL A 404 -5.40 -17.46 6.47
CA VAL A 404 -4.74 -17.30 7.78
C VAL A 404 -3.84 -18.50 8.09
N LEU A 405 -4.36 -19.72 7.95
CA LEU A 405 -3.63 -20.95 8.23
C LEU A 405 -2.48 -21.18 7.24
N ALA A 406 -2.69 -20.97 5.94
CA ALA A 406 -1.69 -21.20 4.89
C ALA A 406 -0.47 -20.27 4.99
N THR A 407 -0.60 -19.18 5.74
CA THR A 407 0.44 -18.17 5.94
C THR A 407 0.88 -18.05 7.39
N GLY A 408 0.33 -18.85 8.32
CA GLY A 408 0.65 -18.75 9.75
C GLY A 408 0.39 -17.34 10.31
N SER A 409 -0.69 -16.71 9.87
CA SER A 409 -1.05 -15.35 10.29
C SER A 409 -1.73 -15.34 11.65
N ASP A 410 -1.66 -14.21 12.36
CA ASP A 410 -2.39 -14.02 13.62
C ASP A 410 -3.88 -13.80 13.32
N TYR A 411 -4.22 -13.11 12.23
CA TYR A 411 -5.60 -12.98 11.78
C TYR A 411 -5.67 -12.62 10.29
N GLY A 412 -6.86 -12.71 9.73
CA GLY A 412 -7.17 -12.35 8.35
C GLY A 412 -8.59 -11.84 8.21
N MET A 413 -8.87 -11.25 7.05
CA MET A 413 -10.18 -10.71 6.77
C MET A 413 -10.53 -10.68 5.29
N SER A 414 -11.82 -10.67 4.99
CA SER A 414 -12.38 -10.28 3.70
C SER A 414 -13.52 -9.29 3.91
N SER A 415 -13.67 -8.33 3.01
CA SER A 415 -14.72 -7.31 3.10
C SER A 415 -15.34 -7.04 1.73
N SER A 416 -16.65 -6.81 1.68
CA SER A 416 -17.37 -6.39 0.48
C SER A 416 -18.72 -5.75 0.83
N LEU A 417 -19.53 -5.47 -0.18
CA LEU A 417 -20.89 -4.94 -0.05
C LEU A 417 -21.82 -6.05 0.47
N ARG A 418 -22.68 -5.73 1.45
CA ARG A 418 -23.64 -6.71 2.00
C ARG A 418 -24.66 -7.15 0.96
N ASP A 419 -25.07 -6.23 0.10
CA ASP A 419 -26.17 -6.41 -0.82
C ASP A 419 -25.78 -5.99 -2.23
N ILE A 420 -25.20 -6.94 -2.95
CA ILE A 420 -24.74 -6.73 -4.32
C ILE A 420 -25.92 -6.47 -5.27
N GLY A 421 -27.13 -6.94 -4.92
CA GLY A 421 -28.33 -6.75 -5.72
C GLY A 421 -28.67 -5.27 -5.95
N GLN A 422 -28.31 -4.39 -5.01
CA GLN A 422 -28.46 -2.93 -5.16
C GLN A 422 -27.66 -2.35 -6.33
N LEU A 423 -26.57 -3.01 -6.74
CA LEU A 423 -25.75 -2.58 -7.87
C LEU A 423 -26.22 -3.16 -9.21
N VAL A 424 -27.20 -4.06 -9.21
CA VAL A 424 -27.83 -4.61 -10.42
C VAL A 424 -28.88 -3.62 -10.93
N ALA A 425 -28.40 -2.44 -11.36
CA ALA A 425 -29.21 -1.37 -11.91
C ALA A 425 -28.68 -0.96 -13.29
N TYR A 426 -29.53 -1.10 -14.32
CA TYR A 426 -29.20 -0.71 -15.69
C TYR A 426 -29.47 0.78 -15.98
N ASP A 427 -30.34 1.41 -15.19
CA ASP A 427 -30.54 2.86 -15.22
C ASP A 427 -29.41 3.58 -14.45
N GLU A 428 -28.72 4.50 -15.11
CA GLU A 428 -27.58 5.20 -14.54
C GLU A 428 -27.97 6.10 -13.36
N THR A 429 -29.10 6.79 -13.45
CA THR A 429 -29.56 7.69 -12.38
C THR A 429 -29.79 6.91 -11.08
N THR A 430 -30.50 5.78 -11.17
CA THR A 430 -30.78 4.88 -10.05
C THR A 430 -29.50 4.30 -9.45
N LEU A 431 -28.56 3.88 -10.29
CA LEU A 431 -27.26 3.37 -9.84
C LEU A 431 -26.48 4.46 -9.08
N LEU A 432 -26.41 5.67 -9.61
CA LEU A 432 -25.71 6.77 -8.98
C LEU A 432 -26.35 7.18 -7.66
N ASP A 433 -27.68 7.23 -7.58
CA ASP A 433 -28.38 7.49 -6.31
C ASP A 433 -28.06 6.41 -5.27
N THR A 434 -28.04 5.14 -5.69
CA THR A 434 -27.65 4.01 -4.83
C THR A 434 -26.24 4.16 -4.30
N ILE A 435 -25.24 4.39 -5.18
CA ILE A 435 -23.83 4.51 -4.79
C ILE A 435 -23.60 5.66 -3.82
N HIS A 436 -24.25 6.80 -4.06
CA HIS A 436 -24.12 7.96 -3.19
C HIS A 436 -24.83 7.79 -1.85
N ALA A 437 -25.88 6.96 -1.79
CA ALA A 437 -26.61 6.63 -0.57
C ALA A 437 -25.93 5.54 0.29
N LEU A 438 -24.96 4.79 -0.25
CA LEU A 438 -24.21 3.80 0.53
C LEU A 438 -23.53 4.45 1.73
N THR A 439 -23.54 3.75 2.87
CA THR A 439 -22.87 4.12 4.12
C THR A 439 -21.86 3.03 4.51
N PRO A 440 -20.96 3.26 5.48
CA PRO A 440 -20.10 2.17 5.98
C PRO A 440 -20.88 0.92 6.42
N ALA A 441 -22.09 1.07 6.97
CA ALA A 441 -22.94 -0.04 7.39
C ALA A 441 -23.48 -0.89 6.22
N SER A 442 -23.45 -0.37 4.98
CA SER A 442 -23.78 -1.14 3.77
C SER A 442 -22.76 -2.24 3.47
N PHE A 443 -21.61 -2.24 4.15
CA PHE A 443 -20.51 -3.19 3.94
C PHE A 443 -20.35 -4.11 5.15
N PHE A 444 -19.69 -5.26 4.93
CA PHE A 444 -19.33 -6.19 5.99
C PHE A 444 -17.81 -6.45 6.00
N THR A 445 -17.32 -7.09 7.06
CA THR A 445 -15.96 -7.63 7.09
C THR A 445 -15.95 -8.95 7.86
N ALA A 446 -15.77 -10.05 7.14
CA ALA A 446 -15.52 -11.36 7.72
C ALA A 446 -14.11 -11.35 8.31
N TYR A 447 -14.01 -11.44 9.63
CA TYR A 447 -12.75 -11.45 10.37
C TYR A 447 -12.53 -12.85 10.95
N VAL A 448 -11.32 -13.38 10.78
CA VAL A 448 -10.93 -14.67 11.35
C VAL A 448 -9.63 -14.47 12.09
N SER A 449 -9.61 -14.86 13.35
CA SER A 449 -8.41 -14.87 14.19
C SER A 449 -7.84 -16.27 14.32
N HIS A 450 -6.55 -16.33 14.65
CA HIS A 450 -5.84 -17.55 14.96
C HIS A 450 -4.94 -17.30 16.17
N ARG A 451 -5.36 -17.81 17.34
CA ARG A 451 -4.62 -17.73 18.61
C ARG A 451 -4.48 -16.31 19.17
N THR A 452 -5.24 -15.33 18.68
CA THR A 452 -5.18 -13.96 19.22
C THR A 452 -5.69 -13.92 20.65
N ILE A 453 -6.74 -14.69 20.99
CA ILE A 453 -7.26 -14.78 22.36
C ILE A 453 -6.19 -15.35 23.29
N ALA A 454 -5.55 -16.44 22.89
CA ALA A 454 -4.48 -17.05 23.66
C ALA A 454 -3.28 -16.12 23.89
N ARG A 455 -3.00 -15.22 22.93
CA ARG A 455 -1.83 -14.34 22.95
C ARG A 455 -2.07 -12.97 23.60
N PHE A 456 -3.25 -12.39 23.40
CA PHE A 456 -3.57 -11.01 23.81
C PHE A 456 -4.72 -10.95 24.83
N GLY A 457 -5.43 -12.06 25.05
CA GLY A 457 -6.67 -12.09 25.82
C GLY A 457 -7.89 -11.72 24.96
N GLU A 458 -9.05 -12.16 25.44
CA GLU A 458 -10.34 -11.96 24.76
C GLU A 458 -10.74 -10.48 24.63
N PRO A 459 -10.61 -9.61 25.67
CA PRO A 459 -10.99 -8.21 25.54
C PRO A 459 -10.20 -7.46 24.45
N GLU A 460 -8.88 -7.71 24.38
CA GLU A 460 -8.02 -7.10 23.38
C GLU A 460 -8.31 -7.65 21.98
N SER A 461 -8.49 -8.97 21.85
CA SER A 461 -8.83 -9.61 20.57
C SER A 461 -10.15 -9.08 20.00
N THR A 462 -11.19 -8.96 20.82
CA THR A 462 -12.48 -8.42 20.41
C THR A 462 -12.40 -6.94 20.03
N MET A 463 -11.58 -6.15 20.72
CA MET A 463 -11.32 -4.76 20.36
C MET A 463 -10.60 -4.64 19.01
N ILE A 464 -9.59 -5.49 18.76
CA ILE A 464 -8.88 -5.56 17.47
C ILE A 464 -9.86 -5.92 16.35
N ALA A 465 -10.63 -7.01 16.51
CA ALA A 465 -11.62 -7.45 15.52
C ALA A 465 -12.61 -6.33 15.17
N THR A 466 -13.23 -5.72 16.19
CA THR A 466 -14.18 -4.60 16.04
C THR A 466 -13.57 -3.42 15.28
N SER A 467 -12.34 -3.04 15.64
CA SER A 467 -11.64 -1.90 15.03
C SER A 467 -11.28 -2.17 13.57
N VAL A 468 -10.79 -3.37 13.28
CA VAL A 468 -10.45 -3.81 11.93
C VAL A 468 -11.70 -3.85 11.05
N GLN A 469 -12.78 -4.48 11.51
CA GLN A 469 -14.03 -4.60 10.75
C GLN A 469 -14.60 -3.22 10.40
N LYS A 470 -14.70 -2.30 11.36
CA LYS A 470 -15.16 -0.92 11.12
C LYS A 470 -14.27 -0.18 10.13
N ARG A 471 -12.94 -0.30 10.25
CA ARG A 471 -11.99 0.34 9.32
C ARG A 471 -12.11 -0.20 7.91
N MET A 472 -12.34 -1.52 7.75
CA MET A 472 -12.49 -2.16 6.44
C MET A 472 -13.82 -1.79 5.77
N GLN A 473 -14.92 -1.74 6.53
CA GLN A 473 -16.21 -1.22 6.06
C GLN A 473 -16.08 0.23 5.54
N PHE A 474 -15.39 1.10 6.30
CA PHE A 474 -15.10 2.46 5.89
C PHE A 474 -14.23 2.51 4.61
N ASN A 475 -13.21 1.66 4.47
CA ASN A 475 -12.41 1.58 3.26
C ASN A 475 -13.25 1.24 2.02
N ARG A 476 -14.11 0.22 2.13
CA ARG A 476 -14.96 -0.22 1.01
C ARG A 476 -15.95 0.85 0.57
N TRP A 477 -16.52 1.57 1.53
CA TRP A 477 -17.38 2.72 1.28
C TRP A 477 -16.71 3.79 0.40
N HIS A 478 -15.40 4.00 0.52
CA HIS A 478 -14.63 4.91 -0.34
C HIS A 478 -14.30 4.34 -1.72
N PHE A 479 -14.09 3.02 -1.81
CA PHE A 479 -13.59 2.40 -3.05
C PHE A 479 -14.67 2.20 -4.11
N ILE A 480 -15.93 2.00 -3.72
CA ILE A 480 -17.02 1.78 -4.70
C ILE A 480 -17.16 2.98 -5.67
N PRO A 481 -17.29 4.24 -5.21
CA PRO A 481 -17.33 5.39 -6.12
C PRO A 481 -16.06 5.52 -6.98
N GLY A 482 -14.89 5.14 -6.46
CA GLY A 482 -13.62 5.23 -7.19
C GLY A 482 -13.48 4.28 -8.39
N ASN A 483 -14.48 3.44 -8.66
CA ASN A 483 -14.57 2.65 -9.89
C ASN A 483 -15.26 3.41 -11.05
N PHE A 484 -15.86 4.57 -10.77
CA PHE A 484 -16.60 5.37 -11.75
C PHE A 484 -15.75 6.50 -12.32
N GLU A 485 -16.18 7.02 -13.47
CA GLU A 485 -15.59 8.21 -14.05
C GLU A 485 -15.86 9.43 -13.16
N ARG A 486 -14.89 10.34 -13.08
CA ARG A 486 -14.93 11.49 -12.17
C ARG A 486 -16.21 12.34 -12.26
N PRO A 487 -16.78 12.64 -13.46
CA PRO A 487 -18.02 13.41 -13.56
C PRO A 487 -19.25 12.75 -12.94
N LEU A 488 -19.20 11.43 -12.73
CA LEU A 488 -20.31 10.66 -12.14
C LEU A 488 -20.31 10.71 -10.60
N ILE A 489 -19.21 11.16 -9.99
CA ILE A 489 -19.06 11.22 -8.53
C ILE A 489 -19.38 12.62 -8.03
N ARG A 490 -20.38 12.75 -7.16
CA ARG A 490 -20.79 14.04 -6.55
C ARG A 490 -19.63 14.66 -5.78
N ALA A 491 -19.46 15.97 -5.86
CA ALA A 491 -18.40 16.68 -5.13
C ALA A 491 -18.49 16.52 -3.59
N SER A 492 -19.71 16.33 -3.05
CA SER A 492 -19.93 16.05 -1.62
C SER A 492 -19.61 14.62 -1.21
N ARG A 493 -19.33 13.73 -2.17
CA ARG A 493 -19.04 12.32 -1.91
C ARG A 493 -17.53 12.13 -1.87
N HIS A 494 -17.01 11.88 -0.68
CA HIS A 494 -15.62 11.48 -0.52
C HIS A 494 -15.39 10.05 -1.06
N TRP A 495 -14.24 9.82 -1.68
CA TRP A 495 -13.88 8.53 -2.29
C TRP A 495 -12.36 8.36 -2.40
N TYR A 496 -11.93 7.12 -2.61
CA TYR A 496 -10.54 6.77 -2.87
C TYR A 496 -10.47 5.83 -4.06
N TYR A 497 -9.35 5.84 -4.77
CA TYR A 497 -9.11 4.84 -5.81
C TYR A 497 -9.12 3.42 -5.22
N PRO A 498 -9.79 2.46 -5.88
CA PRO A 498 -9.79 1.08 -5.43
C PRO A 498 -8.39 0.46 -5.55
N PRO A 499 -8.03 -0.48 -4.66
CA PRO A 499 -6.78 -1.22 -4.79
C PRO A 499 -6.78 -2.09 -6.04
N LEU A 500 -5.73 -1.97 -6.85
CA LEU A 500 -5.64 -2.65 -8.16
C LEU A 500 -4.71 -3.86 -8.18
N VAL A 501 -3.71 -3.88 -7.30
CA VAL A 501 -2.67 -4.92 -7.24
C VAL A 501 -2.49 -5.42 -5.80
N PRO A 502 -1.98 -6.65 -5.62
CA PRO A 502 -1.53 -7.16 -4.34
C PRO A 502 -0.50 -6.25 -3.66
N ASP A 503 -0.53 -6.20 -2.34
CA ASP A 503 0.45 -5.52 -1.49
C ASP A 503 1.07 -6.50 -0.48
N ILE A 504 2.39 -6.41 -0.27
CA ILE A 504 3.12 -6.97 0.88
C ILE A 504 3.65 -5.77 1.67
N SER A 505 3.32 -5.69 2.96
CA SER A 505 3.67 -4.53 3.81
C SER A 505 4.49 -4.95 5.02
N SER A 506 5.51 -4.16 5.33
CA SER A 506 6.41 -4.35 6.47
C SER A 506 6.41 -3.14 7.40
N HIS A 507 6.49 -3.36 8.71
CA HIS A 507 6.51 -2.31 9.75
C HIS A 507 5.34 -1.31 9.67
N SER A 508 4.14 -1.77 9.32
CA SER A 508 2.95 -0.93 9.14
C SER A 508 2.36 -0.39 10.46
N ASP A 509 2.84 -0.88 11.60
CA ASP A 509 2.41 -0.56 12.96
C ASP A 509 3.07 0.72 13.52
N MET A 510 3.94 1.36 12.75
CA MET A 510 4.76 2.49 13.22
C MET A 510 4.00 3.83 13.24
N HIS A 511 3.29 4.19 12.17
CA HIS A 511 2.79 5.56 11.98
C HIS A 511 1.28 5.74 12.16
N ARG A 512 0.48 4.76 11.75
CA ARG A 512 -0.97 4.86 11.85
C ARG A 512 -1.41 4.33 13.20
N ALA A 513 -1.99 5.20 14.03
CA ALA A 513 -2.51 4.81 15.36
C ALA A 513 -3.48 3.61 15.26
N ALA A 514 -4.29 3.55 14.20
CA ALA A 514 -5.18 2.42 13.94
C ALA A 514 -4.41 1.11 13.66
N HIS A 515 -3.31 1.16 12.89
CA HIS A 515 -2.47 -0.02 12.66
C HIS A 515 -1.73 -0.44 13.93
N ASN A 516 -1.24 0.52 14.73
CA ASN A 516 -0.60 0.21 16.00
C ASN A 516 -1.59 -0.49 16.95
N ARG A 517 -2.82 0.03 17.09
CA ARG A 517 -3.90 -0.58 17.90
C ARG A 517 -4.27 -1.99 17.44
N ALA A 518 -4.37 -2.18 16.13
CA ALA A 518 -4.68 -3.48 15.54
C ALA A 518 -3.44 -4.38 15.40
N ARG A 519 -2.27 -3.93 15.88
CA ARG A 519 -0.99 -4.65 15.78
C ARG A 519 -0.66 -5.07 14.34
N VAL A 520 -0.96 -4.22 13.35
CA VAL A 520 -0.71 -4.49 11.92
C VAL A 520 0.77 -4.25 11.61
N LYS A 521 1.62 -5.19 11.99
CA LYS A 521 3.07 -5.09 11.75
C LYS A 521 3.45 -5.49 10.34
N TYR A 522 3.14 -6.74 9.98
CA TYR A 522 3.30 -7.27 8.63
C TYR A 522 1.92 -7.60 8.08
N SER A 523 1.68 -7.26 6.81
CA SER A 523 0.38 -7.57 6.18
C SER A 523 0.48 -7.89 4.71
N ILE A 524 -0.39 -8.77 4.24
CA ILE A 524 -0.69 -8.93 2.82
C ILE A 524 -2.10 -8.42 2.56
N ARG A 525 -2.31 -7.71 1.44
CA ARG A 525 -3.63 -7.47 0.87
C ARG A 525 -3.65 -7.94 -0.57
N VAL A 526 -4.60 -8.80 -0.93
CA VAL A 526 -4.84 -9.16 -2.33
C VAL A 526 -6.24 -8.72 -2.74
N PRO A 527 -6.39 -7.66 -3.57
CA PRO A 527 -7.68 -7.21 -4.04
C PRO A 527 -8.28 -8.14 -5.08
N GLY A 528 -9.60 -8.16 -5.17
CA GLY A 528 -10.34 -8.96 -6.15
C GLY A 528 -11.40 -8.14 -6.89
N PRO A 529 -11.45 -8.18 -8.23
CA PRO A 529 -10.40 -8.70 -9.11
C PRO A 529 -9.17 -7.75 -9.17
N ASP A 530 -7.96 -8.33 -9.11
CA ASP A 530 -6.70 -7.60 -9.36
C ASP A 530 -6.48 -7.35 -10.87
N MET A 531 -5.45 -6.58 -11.24
CA MET A 531 -5.15 -6.21 -12.63
C MET A 531 -4.83 -7.39 -13.58
N SER A 532 -4.45 -8.55 -13.05
CA SER A 532 -4.23 -9.77 -13.86
C SER A 532 -5.52 -10.55 -14.14
N ARG A 533 -6.65 -10.07 -13.63
CA ARG A 533 -7.98 -10.65 -13.82
C ARG A 533 -8.92 -9.63 -14.51
N PRO A 534 -9.92 -10.11 -15.26
CA PRO A 534 -11.02 -9.26 -15.72
C PRO A 534 -11.71 -8.58 -14.53
N PRO A 535 -12.18 -7.33 -14.68
CA PRO A 535 -12.97 -6.69 -13.62
C PRO A 535 -14.31 -7.42 -13.41
N LEU A 536 -14.87 -7.32 -12.21
CA LEU A 536 -16.18 -7.88 -11.90
C LEU A 536 -17.23 -7.05 -12.63
N ASN A 537 -18.01 -7.69 -13.50
CA ASN A 537 -19.05 -7.03 -14.28
C ASN A 537 -20.40 -7.15 -13.58
N ILE A 538 -20.98 -6.02 -13.16
CA ILE A 538 -22.32 -5.97 -12.54
C ILE A 538 -23.16 -5.02 -13.39
N ALA A 539 -24.20 -5.55 -14.05
CA ALA A 539 -25.11 -4.78 -14.91
C ALA A 539 -24.40 -3.87 -15.93
N GLY A 540 -23.30 -4.34 -16.53
CA GLY A 540 -22.51 -3.60 -17.53
C GLY A 540 -21.48 -2.63 -16.95
N ARG A 541 -21.28 -2.60 -15.63
CA ARG A 541 -20.29 -1.75 -14.95
C ARG A 541 -19.14 -2.59 -14.40
N HIS A 542 -17.92 -2.03 -14.45
CA HIS A 542 -16.70 -2.74 -14.12
C HIS A 542 -16.16 -2.33 -12.75
N TYR A 543 -16.03 -3.31 -11.85
CA TYR A 543 -15.50 -3.09 -10.50
C TYR A 543 -14.17 -3.82 -10.31
N ARG A 544 -13.20 -3.11 -9.71
CA ARG A 544 -11.92 -3.64 -9.22
C ARG A 544 -11.82 -3.41 -7.71
N GLY A 545 -11.11 -4.30 -7.03
CA GLY A 545 -11.02 -4.27 -5.58
C GLY A 545 -12.40 -4.26 -4.91
N PHE A 546 -13.35 -5.03 -5.44
CA PHE A 546 -14.72 -5.16 -4.93
C PHE A 546 -14.77 -6.04 -3.67
N TYR A 547 -13.90 -7.04 -3.64
CA TYR A 547 -13.58 -7.86 -2.48
C TYR A 547 -12.05 -7.93 -2.34
N ASP A 548 -11.56 -8.52 -1.25
CA ASP A 548 -10.14 -8.77 -1.00
C ASP A 548 -9.99 -9.89 0.02
N VAL A 549 -8.79 -10.45 0.09
CA VAL A 549 -8.33 -11.19 1.27
C VAL A 549 -7.13 -10.45 1.82
N ARG A 550 -7.11 -10.25 3.13
CA ARG A 550 -5.98 -9.67 3.86
C ARG A 550 -5.59 -10.59 4.99
N VAL A 551 -4.29 -10.64 5.28
CA VAL A 551 -3.76 -11.36 6.44
C VAL A 551 -2.72 -10.51 7.16
N VAL A 552 -2.61 -10.68 8.46
CA VAL A 552 -1.76 -9.87 9.34
C VAL A 552 -0.98 -10.77 10.29
N ARG A 553 0.32 -10.48 10.42
CA ARG A 553 1.18 -10.96 11.50
C ARG A 553 1.52 -9.75 12.37
N ALA A 554 1.23 -9.86 13.65
CA ALA A 554 1.51 -8.84 14.64
C ALA A 554 2.97 -8.86 15.11
N GLU A 555 3.66 -9.99 14.98
CA GLU A 555 5.09 -10.12 15.25
C GLU A 555 5.71 -11.25 14.42
N GLY A 556 7.03 -11.39 14.50
CA GLY A 556 7.78 -12.47 13.85
C GLY A 556 8.35 -12.05 12.50
N ASP A 557 8.32 -12.98 11.54
CA ASP A 557 8.97 -12.79 10.24
C ASP A 557 8.05 -12.08 9.22
N GLU A 558 8.68 -11.30 8.35
CA GLU A 558 8.04 -10.68 7.19
C GLU A 558 7.36 -11.72 6.29
N TYR A 559 6.31 -11.30 5.58
CA TYR A 559 5.71 -12.13 4.55
C TYR A 559 6.62 -12.24 3.32
N SER A 560 6.69 -13.45 2.79
CA SER A 560 7.33 -13.72 1.51
C SER A 560 6.38 -13.43 0.33
N THR A 561 6.94 -13.38 -0.87
CA THR A 561 6.13 -13.35 -2.11
C THR A 561 5.32 -14.61 -2.31
N GLU A 562 5.79 -15.76 -1.80
CA GLU A 562 5.02 -17.01 -1.82
C GLU A 562 3.81 -16.92 -0.91
N ASP A 563 3.93 -16.35 0.30
CA ASP A 563 2.78 -16.11 1.18
C ASP A 563 1.70 -15.26 0.47
N MET A 564 2.12 -14.21 -0.25
CA MET A 564 1.21 -13.39 -1.05
C MET A 564 0.51 -14.19 -2.14
N LEU A 565 1.22 -15.08 -2.84
CA LEU A 565 0.63 -15.94 -3.86
C LEU A 565 -0.36 -16.95 -3.28
N ARG A 566 -0.11 -17.47 -2.06
CA ARG A 566 -1.07 -18.31 -1.32
C ARG A 566 -2.34 -17.53 -0.99
N VAL A 567 -2.22 -16.29 -0.48
CA VAL A 567 -3.38 -15.42 -0.22
C VAL A 567 -4.12 -15.11 -1.52
N ARG A 568 -3.40 -14.83 -2.61
CA ARG A 568 -4.00 -14.60 -3.93
C ARG A 568 -4.82 -15.78 -4.41
N ARG A 569 -4.33 -17.02 -4.23
CA ARG A 569 -5.10 -18.23 -4.56
C ARG A 569 -6.45 -18.28 -3.85
N ARG A 570 -6.51 -17.93 -2.55
CA ARG A 570 -7.76 -17.80 -1.79
C ARG A 570 -8.64 -16.67 -2.30
N THR A 571 -8.06 -15.51 -2.67
CA THR A 571 -8.82 -14.44 -3.33
C THR A 571 -9.46 -14.90 -4.63
N LEU A 572 -8.80 -15.77 -5.42
CA LEU A 572 -9.38 -16.35 -6.64
C LEU A 572 -10.53 -17.34 -6.35
N TRP A 573 -10.57 -17.95 -5.16
CA TRP A 573 -11.74 -18.73 -4.74
C TRP A 573 -12.93 -17.84 -4.44
N LEU A 574 -12.70 -16.69 -3.78
CA LEU A 574 -13.74 -15.66 -3.64
C LEU A 574 -14.17 -15.11 -5.00
N GLU A 575 -13.27 -14.99 -5.98
CA GLU A 575 -13.63 -14.58 -7.34
C GLU A 575 -14.72 -15.48 -7.94
N ALA A 576 -14.59 -16.81 -7.78
CA ALA A 576 -15.60 -17.75 -8.23
C ALA A 576 -16.95 -17.53 -7.52
N LEU A 577 -16.92 -17.25 -6.21
CA LEU A 577 -18.11 -16.94 -5.41
C LEU A 577 -18.83 -15.66 -5.86
N TYR A 578 -18.10 -14.54 -5.93
CA TYR A 578 -18.69 -13.26 -6.31
C TYR A 578 -19.17 -13.27 -7.77
N THR A 579 -18.47 -13.96 -8.66
CA THR A 579 -18.89 -14.13 -10.06
C THR A 579 -20.19 -14.92 -10.15
N ALA A 580 -20.30 -16.05 -9.42
CA ALA A 580 -21.53 -16.84 -9.38
C ALA A 580 -22.71 -16.05 -8.78
N LEU A 581 -22.47 -15.31 -7.70
CA LEU A 581 -23.48 -14.49 -7.03
C LEU A 581 -24.00 -13.37 -7.94
N VAL A 582 -23.11 -12.65 -8.62
CA VAL A 582 -23.51 -11.61 -9.59
C VAL A 582 -24.29 -12.21 -10.76
N ASN A 583 -23.82 -13.34 -11.32
CA ASN A 583 -24.54 -14.02 -12.40
C ASN A 583 -25.94 -14.44 -11.98
N TYR A 584 -26.10 -14.97 -10.76
CA TYR A 584 -27.41 -15.29 -10.20
C TYR A 584 -28.29 -14.04 -10.06
N LEU A 585 -27.79 -12.98 -9.45
CA LEU A 585 -28.54 -11.74 -9.19
C LEU A 585 -28.95 -10.98 -10.46
N MET A 586 -28.28 -11.24 -11.60
CA MET A 586 -28.65 -10.69 -12.89
C MET A 586 -29.73 -11.51 -13.63
N THR A 587 -30.19 -12.63 -13.06
CA THR A 587 -31.31 -13.40 -13.63
C THR A 587 -32.66 -12.74 -13.31
N PRO A 588 -33.68 -12.83 -14.20
CA PRO A 588 -34.96 -12.13 -14.01
C PRO A 588 -35.70 -12.47 -12.71
N ASP A 589 -35.61 -13.73 -12.26
CA ASP A 589 -36.32 -14.25 -11.08
C ASP A 589 -35.42 -14.35 -9.84
N ALA A 590 -34.27 -13.66 -9.86
CA ALA A 590 -33.32 -13.69 -8.74
C ALA A 590 -33.96 -13.15 -7.46
N ARG A 591 -33.88 -13.94 -6.38
CA ARG A 591 -34.16 -13.44 -5.04
C ARG A 591 -32.96 -12.64 -4.57
N ARG A 592 -33.22 -11.51 -3.91
CA ARG A 592 -32.17 -10.70 -3.30
C ARG A 592 -31.51 -11.47 -2.16
N LEU A 593 -30.21 -11.66 -2.23
CA LEU A 593 -29.40 -12.28 -1.19
C LEU A 593 -28.57 -11.18 -0.52
N THR A 594 -28.63 -11.12 0.81
CA THR A 594 -27.93 -10.12 1.62
C THR A 594 -27.06 -10.83 2.65
N VAL A 595 -25.83 -10.37 2.81
CA VAL A 595 -24.95 -10.77 3.91
C VAL A 595 -25.40 -10.10 5.20
N ASN A 596 -25.98 -10.88 6.10
CA ASN A 596 -26.49 -10.42 7.39
C ASN A 596 -25.48 -10.63 8.52
N GLY A 597 -24.57 -11.58 8.39
CA GLY A 597 -23.51 -11.87 9.36
C GLY A 597 -22.39 -10.82 9.43
N PHE A 598 -21.32 -11.16 10.16
CA PHE A 598 -20.08 -10.38 10.27
C PHE A 598 -20.23 -8.95 10.82
N ASP A 599 -21.06 -8.79 11.83
CA ASP A 599 -21.14 -7.55 12.59
C ASP A 599 -19.85 -7.27 13.37
N ALA A 600 -19.60 -6.00 13.66
CA ALA A 600 -18.36 -5.59 14.31
C ALA A 600 -18.27 -6.20 15.72
N GLY A 601 -17.23 -7.00 15.96
CA GLY A 601 -17.02 -7.74 17.20
C GLY A 601 -17.46 -9.20 17.14
N THR A 602 -18.14 -9.66 16.08
CA THR A 602 -18.40 -11.09 15.85
C THR A 602 -17.39 -11.65 14.85
N TYR A 603 -16.79 -12.79 15.19
CA TYR A 603 -15.71 -13.41 14.40
C TYR A 603 -15.49 -14.88 14.79
N LEU A 604 -14.73 -15.59 13.95
CA LEU A 604 -14.19 -16.92 14.23
C LEU A 604 -12.82 -16.83 14.90
N ASP A 605 -12.57 -17.58 15.98
CA ASP A 605 -11.22 -17.83 16.50
C ASP A 605 -10.82 -19.28 16.27
N LEU A 606 -9.88 -19.52 15.35
CA LEU A 606 -9.44 -20.87 14.96
C LEU A 606 -8.79 -21.68 16.08
N ALA A 607 -8.40 -21.04 17.18
CA ALA A 607 -7.80 -21.73 18.34
C ALA A 607 -8.85 -22.17 19.37
N GLY A 608 -9.94 -21.41 19.53
CA GLY A 608 -11.08 -21.74 20.38
C GLY A 608 -12.16 -22.56 19.66
N ASP A 609 -12.28 -22.37 18.34
CA ASP A 609 -13.27 -22.97 17.47
C ASP A 609 -12.59 -23.94 16.50
N VAL A 610 -12.91 -25.24 16.59
CA VAL A 610 -12.70 -26.14 15.46
C VAL A 610 -13.77 -25.76 14.44
N LEU A 611 -13.37 -25.32 13.24
CA LEU A 611 -14.32 -25.16 12.13
C LEU A 611 -15.13 -26.46 12.02
N PRO A 612 -16.42 -26.48 12.38
CA PRO A 612 -17.21 -27.68 12.23
C PRO A 612 -17.21 -28.00 10.75
N ASN A 613 -16.78 -29.21 10.39
CA ASN A 613 -16.93 -29.66 9.02
C ASN A 613 -18.43 -29.67 8.71
N ALA A 614 -18.85 -29.12 7.56
CA ALA A 614 -20.24 -29.15 7.14
C ALA A 614 -20.80 -30.59 7.13
N ALA A 615 -19.93 -31.59 6.95
CA ALA A 615 -20.25 -33.00 7.01
C ALA A 615 -20.47 -33.56 8.44
N ASP A 616 -19.92 -32.92 9.47
CA ASP A 616 -20.04 -33.34 10.87
C ASP A 616 -21.23 -32.65 11.55
N ALA A 617 -21.47 -31.37 11.25
CA ALA A 617 -22.60 -30.60 11.79
C ALA A 617 -23.97 -31.19 11.38
N LEU A 618 -24.12 -31.64 10.13
CA LEU A 618 -25.36 -32.24 9.62
C LEU A 618 -25.61 -33.66 10.14
N ARG A 619 -24.58 -34.39 10.58
CA ARG A 619 -24.76 -35.70 11.26
C ARG A 619 -25.29 -35.53 12.67
N ALA A 620 -24.92 -34.46 13.37
CA ALA A 620 -25.43 -34.15 14.70
C ALA A 620 -26.92 -33.78 14.67
N THR A 621 -27.36 -32.97 13.70
CA THR A 621 -28.80 -32.63 13.52
C THR A 621 -29.64 -33.82 13.05
N ALA A 622 -29.08 -34.75 12.25
CA ALA A 622 -29.78 -35.98 11.86
C ALA A 622 -29.97 -36.96 13.04
N ALA A 623 -29.09 -36.94 14.05
CA ALA A 623 -29.22 -37.76 15.25
C ALA A 623 -30.24 -37.19 16.25
N GLU A 624 -30.45 -35.87 16.27
CA GLU A 624 -31.44 -35.20 17.13
C GLU A 624 -32.87 -35.22 16.53
N GLY A 625 -33.02 -35.47 15.23
CA GLY A 625 -34.32 -35.65 14.56
C GLY A 625 -34.87 -37.08 14.55
N ALA A 626 -34.23 -38.02 15.26
CA ALA A 626 -34.60 -39.43 15.32
C ALA A 626 -34.93 -39.93 16.75
N LEU A 627 -35.50 -39.05 17.59
CA LEU A 627 -36.12 -39.38 18.88
C LEU A 627 -37.59 -39.01 18.91
#